data_AF-A0A8T4R0F4-F1
#
_entry.id   AF-A0A8T4R0F4-F1
#
_cell.length_a   1.000
_cell.length_b   1.000
_cell.length_c   1.000
_cell.angle_alpha   90.00
_cell.angle_beta   90.00
_cell.angle_gamma   90.00
#
_symmetry.space_group_name_H-M   'P 1'
#
loop_
_entity.id
_entity.type
_entity.pdbx_description
1 polymer ?
#
loop_
_entity_poly.entity_id
_entity_poly.type
_entity_poly.pdbx_seq_one_letter_code
_entity_poly.pdbx_strand_id
1 'polypeptide(L)'
;MIRESGLLFTSETKEKMRRMEEGRWKQEDEEKRKEEEGRIKLPSERIAYKFNMQHHPEKDIIFVNIIPQYACVNSCIFCERKRRVNNIYEEQVGHPLWLERKPSIEETIEAIRGKINKSTEEITFVGMGEPFVYFDDMVRTITKIKKEFSVEQGYSYMVRANTNGLIYHIHGYKEQARTIKEAGLDEIRISVNAINSEDYKMLCNPPKGDGGNPFSRIMHFIIDCKAASIDTKVSFVTGYDSKGITTRSPEDYFAFAQSIGIAKEDVILRQYTTSRCLERENIIVKNGTIEYVVKKIDDIRKRIPYKQNITTQEIRNRLSVVSGVKVAYKDKKNVGFMVWHEKNSETAYIWIGLVDETNSGIGSSMLDSIIEDTNGYRMIEAKTTKDNYPCRRMLEKKGFNIETENEDVLTYRMYSERYKDCLKSQILETNVFVRICALC
;
A
#
# COMPACT_ATOMS: atom_id res chain seq x y z
N MET A 1 8.63 42.18 18.87
CA MET A 1 9.62 41.94 17.79
C MET A 1 9.70 40.44 17.56
N ILE A 2 8.98 39.95 16.56
CA ILE A 2 8.97 38.55 16.14
C ILE A 2 10.32 38.29 15.48
N ARG A 3 11.22 37.54 16.13
CA ARG A 3 12.43 37.03 15.48
C ARG A 3 12.11 35.67 14.87
N GLU A 4 12.37 35.58 13.57
CA GLU A 4 12.42 34.38 12.75
C GLU A 4 13.07 33.22 13.53
N SER A 5 12.26 32.24 13.93
CA SER A 5 12.79 30.93 14.28
C SER A 5 13.03 30.20 12.96
N GLY A 6 14.22 30.43 12.41
CA GLY A 6 14.66 29.80 11.18
C GLY A 6 14.47 28.29 11.25
N LEU A 7 13.59 27.78 10.41
CA LEU A 7 13.48 26.35 10.11
C LEU A 7 14.90 25.87 9.71
N LEU A 8 15.51 25.01 10.52
CA LEU A 8 16.86 24.47 10.27
C LEU A 8 16.77 23.24 9.35
N PHE A 9 16.27 23.46 8.15
CA PHE A 9 16.30 22.51 7.06
C PHE A 9 17.43 22.85 6.10
N THR A 10 17.99 21.84 5.41
CA THR A 10 18.90 22.10 4.29
C THR A 10 18.21 23.01 3.27
N SER A 11 18.97 23.80 2.51
CA SER A 11 18.41 24.66 1.45
C SER A 11 17.50 23.88 0.49
N GLU A 12 17.88 22.65 0.16
CA GLU A 12 17.09 21.73 -0.66
C GLU A 12 15.77 21.34 0.02
N THR A 13 15.77 21.00 1.31
CA THR A 13 14.56 20.67 2.06
C THR A 13 13.67 21.89 2.25
N LYS A 14 14.23 23.09 2.47
CA LYS A 14 13.47 24.35 2.56
C LYS A 14 12.72 24.64 1.27
N GLU A 15 13.43 24.56 0.14
CA GLU A 15 12.83 24.78 -1.17
C GLU A 15 11.77 23.71 -1.48
N LYS A 16 12.01 22.46 -1.06
CA LYS A 16 11.03 21.37 -1.15
C LYS A 16 9.76 21.67 -0.34
N MET A 17 9.89 22.15 0.90
CA MET A 17 8.74 22.52 1.75
C MET A 17 7.99 23.73 1.20
N ARG A 18 8.71 24.79 0.80
CA ARG A 18 8.14 26.00 0.20
C ARG A 18 7.29 25.67 -1.04
N ARG A 19 7.82 24.81 -1.91
CA ARG A 19 7.09 24.29 -3.09
C ARG A 19 5.85 23.50 -2.72
N MET A 20 5.87 22.76 -1.61
CA MET A 20 4.67 22.04 -1.13
C MET A 20 3.63 23.02 -0.60
N GLU A 21 4.00 23.96 0.26
CA GLU A 21 3.08 24.97 0.83
C GLU A 21 2.38 25.78 -0.27
N GLU A 22 3.11 26.10 -1.34
CA GLU A 22 2.59 26.85 -2.48
C GLU A 22 1.85 25.99 -3.51
N GLY A 23 1.84 24.66 -3.35
CA GLY A 23 1.27 23.72 -4.34
C GLY A 23 2.09 23.61 -5.65
N ARG A 24 3.30 24.17 -5.69
CA ARG A 24 4.19 24.29 -6.86
C ARG A 24 5.25 23.19 -6.90
N TRP A 25 4.84 21.93 -7.07
CA TRP A 25 5.75 20.78 -7.04
C TRP A 25 6.48 20.49 -8.38
N LYS A 26 6.10 21.13 -9.50
CA LYS A 26 6.78 21.01 -10.81
C LYS A 26 7.35 22.35 -11.32
N GLN A 27 8.50 22.27 -11.97
CA GLN A 27 9.40 23.36 -12.34
C GLN A 27 9.12 23.97 -13.73
N GLU A 28 7.87 23.94 -14.22
CA GLU A 28 7.53 24.46 -15.55
C GLU A 28 6.41 25.50 -15.46
N ASP A 29 6.78 26.72 -15.84
CA ASP A 29 6.00 27.92 -16.16
C ASP A 29 4.98 28.41 -15.11
N GLU A 30 5.54 29.09 -14.12
CA GLU A 30 4.90 29.74 -12.97
C GLU A 30 3.98 30.92 -13.31
N GLU A 31 4.13 31.51 -14.51
CA GLU A 31 3.35 32.68 -14.95
C GLU A 31 2.07 32.31 -15.71
N LYS A 32 2.04 31.21 -16.47
CA LYS A 32 0.81 30.74 -17.14
C LYS A 32 -0.18 30.07 -16.17
N ARG A 33 0.32 29.41 -15.11
CA ARG A 33 -0.53 28.72 -14.12
C ARG A 33 -1.34 29.66 -13.23
N LYS A 34 -0.81 30.83 -12.86
CA LYS A 34 -1.51 31.77 -11.95
C LYS A 34 -2.81 32.33 -12.54
N GLU A 35 -2.92 32.42 -13.87
CA GLU A 35 -4.17 32.82 -14.54
C GLU A 35 -5.19 31.67 -14.70
N GLU A 36 -4.75 30.41 -14.67
CA GLU A 36 -5.63 29.23 -14.82
C GLU A 36 -6.05 28.60 -13.49
N GLU A 37 -5.21 28.65 -12.45
CA GLU A 37 -5.45 28.01 -11.13
C GLU A 37 -6.65 28.60 -10.36
N GLY A 38 -7.01 29.86 -10.64
CA GLY A 38 -8.23 30.50 -10.13
C GLY A 38 -9.52 30.11 -10.87
N ARG A 39 -9.43 29.40 -12.01
CA ARG A 39 -10.57 29.01 -12.86
C ARG A 39 -10.87 27.51 -12.86
N ILE A 40 -9.94 26.65 -12.46
CA ILE A 40 -10.17 25.20 -12.43
C ILE A 40 -10.82 24.82 -11.09
N LYS A 41 -12.12 24.51 -11.14
CA LYS A 41 -12.85 23.89 -10.03
C LYS A 41 -12.34 22.46 -9.85
N LEU A 42 -11.80 22.14 -8.68
CA LEU A 42 -11.35 20.77 -8.39
C LEU A 42 -12.57 19.83 -8.33
N PRO A 43 -12.50 18.62 -8.90
CA PRO A 43 -13.64 17.70 -8.85
C PRO A 43 -13.86 17.22 -7.41
N SER A 44 -15.10 17.37 -6.92
CA SER A 44 -15.47 17.08 -5.53
C SER A 44 -15.21 15.63 -5.10
N GLU A 45 -15.28 14.70 -6.05
CA GLU A 45 -15.00 13.27 -5.88
C GLU A 45 -13.52 13.00 -5.61
N ARG A 46 -12.60 13.86 -6.08
CA ARG A 46 -11.17 13.73 -5.76
C ARG A 46 -10.81 14.29 -4.38
N ILE A 47 -11.66 15.18 -3.84
CA ILE A 47 -11.48 15.82 -2.53
C ILE A 47 -12.12 14.99 -1.43
N ALA A 48 -13.37 14.56 -1.60
CA ALA A 48 -14.06 13.70 -0.65
C ALA A 48 -14.69 12.51 -1.38
N TYR A 49 -14.50 11.30 -0.87
CA TYR A 49 -14.95 10.07 -1.51
C TYR A 49 -15.28 8.98 -0.49
N LYS A 50 -16.02 7.96 -0.93
CA LYS A 50 -16.39 6.77 -0.16
C LYS A 50 -16.03 5.52 -0.96
N PHE A 51 -15.57 4.48 -0.29
CA PHE A 51 -15.41 3.14 -0.88
C PHE A 51 -15.59 2.09 0.21
N ASN A 52 -16.00 0.88 -0.18
CA ASN A 52 -16.24 -0.20 0.77
C ASN A 52 -14.91 -0.79 1.25
N MET A 53 -14.65 -0.71 2.56
CA MET A 53 -13.49 -1.38 3.15
C MET A 53 -13.72 -2.89 3.18
N GLN A 54 -12.75 -3.68 2.73
CA GLN A 54 -12.86 -5.14 2.70
C GLN A 54 -13.15 -5.77 4.08
N HIS A 55 -12.64 -5.15 5.15
CA HIS A 55 -12.71 -5.68 6.51
C HIS A 55 -13.81 -5.02 7.37
N HIS A 56 -14.39 -3.91 6.92
CA HIS A 56 -15.49 -3.20 7.58
C HIS A 56 -16.44 -2.57 6.54
N PRO A 57 -17.10 -3.38 5.70
CA PRO A 57 -18.00 -2.88 4.66
C PRO A 57 -19.24 -2.18 5.24
N GLU A 58 -19.55 -2.39 6.52
CA GLU A 58 -20.67 -1.79 7.23
C GLU A 58 -20.46 -0.32 7.59
N LYS A 59 -19.21 0.12 7.72
CA LYS A 59 -18.90 1.48 8.20
C LYS A 59 -19.04 2.52 7.11
N ASP A 60 -19.83 3.56 7.38
CA ASP A 60 -19.96 4.71 6.47
C ASP A 60 -18.87 5.75 6.75
N ILE A 61 -17.78 5.68 5.98
CA ILE A 61 -16.58 6.52 6.15
C ILE A 61 -16.41 7.46 4.95
N ILE A 62 -16.23 8.76 5.23
CA ILE A 62 -15.83 9.75 4.23
C ILE A 62 -14.33 9.95 4.30
N PHE A 63 -13.64 9.62 3.21
CA PHE A 63 -12.23 9.88 3.03
C PHE A 63 -12.03 11.27 2.42
N VAL A 64 -11.16 12.08 3.03
CA VAL A 64 -10.89 13.46 2.66
C VAL A 64 -9.43 13.62 2.23
N ASN A 65 -9.22 13.97 0.97
CA ASN A 65 -7.94 14.23 0.34
C ASN A 65 -7.76 15.73 0.10
N ILE A 66 -6.84 16.33 0.84
CA ILE A 66 -6.46 17.75 0.69
C ILE A 66 -5.06 17.91 0.09
N ILE A 67 -4.46 16.82 -0.39
CA ILE A 67 -3.02 16.75 -0.70
C ILE A 67 -2.81 16.91 -2.21
N PRO A 68 -2.36 18.09 -2.68
CA PRO A 68 -2.02 18.27 -4.09
C PRO A 68 -0.82 17.43 -4.49
N GLN A 69 -0.87 16.91 -5.72
CA GLN A 69 0.26 16.31 -6.42
C GLN A 69 1.00 15.22 -5.62
N TYR A 70 0.27 14.59 -4.71
CA TYR A 70 0.80 13.67 -3.73
C TYR A 70 2.00 14.20 -2.94
N ALA A 71 1.92 15.45 -2.47
CA ALA A 71 2.95 16.07 -1.64
C ALA A 71 3.18 15.26 -0.36
N CYS A 72 4.44 14.90 -0.10
CA CYS A 72 4.87 14.25 1.14
C CYS A 72 6.37 14.40 1.32
N VAL A 73 6.76 14.70 2.55
CA VAL A 73 8.14 14.96 2.95
C VAL A 73 8.97 13.68 2.95
N ASN A 74 8.36 12.55 3.34
CA ASN A 74 8.98 11.23 3.32
C ASN A 74 9.09 10.66 1.92
N SER A 75 10.19 9.95 1.67
CA SER A 75 10.47 9.26 0.41
C SER A 75 10.53 7.75 0.60
N CYS A 76 9.58 7.19 1.35
CA CYS A 76 9.64 5.78 1.78
C CYS A 76 9.87 4.84 0.61
N ILE A 77 10.75 3.86 0.80
CA ILE A 77 11.17 2.91 -0.26
C ILE A 77 10.07 1.92 -0.64
N PHE A 78 9.08 1.75 0.23
CA PHE A 78 7.88 0.94 0.00
C PHE A 78 6.71 1.74 -0.59
N CYS A 79 6.81 3.07 -0.70
CA CYS A 79 5.69 3.92 -1.07
C CYS A 79 5.42 3.91 -2.59
N GLU A 80 4.17 3.69 -2.97
CA GLU A 80 3.74 3.60 -4.37
C GLU A 80 3.49 4.96 -5.03
N ARG A 81 3.55 6.04 -4.26
CA ARG A 81 3.39 7.43 -4.70
C ARG A 81 4.27 7.84 -5.88
N LYS A 82 5.48 7.28 -5.97
CA LYS A 82 6.39 7.55 -7.08
C LYS A 82 5.97 6.89 -8.40
N ARG A 83 5.06 5.91 -8.37
CA ARG A 83 4.73 5.06 -9.53
C ARG A 83 3.66 5.64 -10.46
N ARG A 84 3.06 6.81 -10.14
CA ARG A 84 2.18 7.65 -11.00
C ARG A 84 1.00 6.94 -11.71
N VAL A 85 0.75 5.65 -11.50
CA VAL A 85 -0.28 4.87 -12.20
C VAL A 85 -0.89 3.85 -11.23
N ASN A 86 -2.23 3.85 -11.13
CA ASN A 86 -3.07 2.85 -10.46
C ASN A 86 -2.63 2.49 -9.02
N ASN A 87 -2.62 3.47 -8.11
CA ASN A 87 -2.40 3.15 -6.70
C ASN A 87 -3.65 2.46 -6.10
N ILE A 88 -3.47 1.63 -5.07
CA ILE A 88 -4.54 0.82 -4.46
C ILE A 88 -5.79 1.63 -4.05
N TYR A 89 -5.62 2.90 -3.68
CA TYR A 89 -6.73 3.77 -3.30
C TYR A 89 -7.52 4.24 -4.52
N GLU A 90 -6.83 4.65 -5.59
CA GLU A 90 -7.45 4.99 -6.88
C GLU A 90 -8.21 3.80 -7.49
N GLU A 91 -7.68 2.57 -7.32
CA GLU A 91 -8.38 1.36 -7.77
C GLU A 91 -9.67 1.10 -6.97
N GLN A 92 -9.65 1.36 -5.65
CA GLN A 92 -10.83 1.20 -4.80
C GLN A 92 -11.91 2.25 -5.08
N VAL A 93 -11.51 3.50 -5.38
CA VAL A 93 -12.47 4.58 -5.66
C VAL A 93 -12.91 4.66 -7.12
N GLY A 94 -12.16 4.03 -8.03
CA GLY A 94 -12.47 3.99 -9.47
C GLY A 94 -12.16 5.29 -10.23
N HIS A 95 -11.46 6.24 -9.61
CA HIS A 95 -11.02 7.49 -10.24
C HIS A 95 -9.68 7.98 -9.68
N PRO A 96 -8.95 8.87 -10.40
CA PRO A 96 -7.70 9.43 -9.89
C PRO A 96 -7.93 10.24 -8.60
N LEU A 97 -6.94 10.24 -7.72
CA LEU A 97 -6.90 11.08 -6.51
C LEU A 97 -5.94 12.27 -6.66
N TRP A 98 -5.39 12.46 -7.86
CA TRP A 98 -4.49 13.56 -8.16
C TRP A 98 -5.23 14.89 -8.12
N LEU A 99 -4.70 15.81 -7.31
CA LEU A 99 -5.16 17.19 -7.19
C LEU A 99 -4.08 18.12 -7.75
N GLU A 100 -4.47 18.97 -8.71
CA GLU A 100 -3.58 19.90 -9.40
C GLU A 100 -3.07 21.00 -8.46
N ARG A 101 -3.94 21.45 -7.56
CA ARG A 101 -3.66 22.40 -6.48
C ARG A 101 -4.33 21.95 -5.18
N LYS A 102 -3.96 22.56 -4.06
CA LYS A 102 -4.63 22.33 -2.77
C LYS A 102 -6.09 22.82 -2.87
N PRO A 103 -7.09 22.04 -2.41
CA PRO A 103 -8.45 22.53 -2.30
C PRO A 103 -8.53 23.63 -1.24
N SER A 104 -9.43 24.60 -1.44
CA SER A 104 -9.76 25.53 -0.36
C SER A 104 -10.49 24.79 0.76
N ILE A 105 -10.56 25.41 1.93
CA ILE A 105 -11.35 24.89 3.04
C ILE A 105 -12.82 24.76 2.59
N GLU A 106 -13.35 25.77 1.91
CA GLU A 106 -14.72 25.80 1.39
C GLU A 106 -14.98 24.67 0.38
N GLU A 107 -14.07 24.42 -0.56
CA GLU A 107 -14.19 23.30 -1.50
C GLU A 107 -14.19 21.96 -0.78
N THR A 108 -13.39 21.82 0.27
CA THR A 108 -13.33 20.61 1.10
C THR A 108 -14.64 20.39 1.85
N ILE A 109 -15.18 21.43 2.48
CA ILE A 109 -16.46 21.37 3.17
C ILE A 109 -17.61 21.06 2.21
N GLU A 110 -17.64 21.68 1.02
CA GLU A 110 -18.66 21.38 0.00
C GLU A 110 -18.59 19.93 -0.47
N ALA A 111 -17.38 19.41 -0.70
CA ALA A 111 -17.18 18.03 -1.11
C ALA A 111 -17.67 17.02 -0.05
N ILE A 112 -17.48 17.34 1.24
CA ILE A 112 -18.01 16.55 2.37
C ILE A 112 -19.53 16.69 2.46
N ARG A 113 -20.07 17.91 2.33
CA ARG A 113 -21.52 18.19 2.39
C ARG A 113 -22.31 17.37 1.39
N GLY A 114 -21.78 17.18 0.18
CA GLY A 114 -22.41 16.34 -0.84
C GLY A 114 -22.43 14.84 -0.54
N LYS A 115 -21.79 14.37 0.55
CA LYS A 115 -21.63 12.93 0.87
C LYS A 115 -22.04 12.56 2.28
N ILE A 116 -21.97 13.49 3.23
CA ILE A 116 -22.31 13.27 4.63
C ILE A 116 -23.81 13.08 4.82
N ASN A 117 -24.16 12.18 5.73
CA ASN A 117 -25.53 11.90 6.12
C ASN A 117 -25.55 11.42 7.59
N LYS A 118 -26.74 11.11 8.12
CA LYS A 118 -26.91 10.69 9.52
C LYS A 118 -26.28 9.33 9.86
N SER A 119 -26.00 8.47 8.88
CA SER A 119 -25.30 7.20 9.10
C SER A 119 -23.79 7.33 9.00
N THR A 120 -23.24 8.48 8.59
CA THR A 120 -21.80 8.68 8.52
C THR A 120 -21.19 8.60 9.91
N GLU A 121 -20.29 7.64 10.09
CA GLU A 121 -19.64 7.35 11.38
C GLU A 121 -18.28 8.04 11.50
N GLU A 122 -17.60 8.27 10.38
CA GLU A 122 -16.22 8.76 10.37
C GLU A 122 -15.94 9.67 9.17
N ILE A 123 -15.25 10.79 9.44
CA ILE A 123 -14.62 11.63 8.42
C ILE A 123 -13.11 11.55 8.65
N THR A 124 -12.39 11.01 7.67
CA THR A 124 -10.95 10.74 7.81
C THR A 124 -10.14 11.52 6.80
N PHE A 125 -9.17 12.29 7.28
CA PHE A 125 -8.13 12.87 6.45
C PHE A 125 -7.12 11.79 6.09
N VAL A 126 -7.17 11.38 4.83
CA VAL A 126 -6.23 10.42 4.26
C VAL A 126 -6.09 10.71 2.78
N GLY A 127 -4.91 10.44 2.25
CA GLY A 127 -4.68 10.56 0.84
C GLY A 127 -3.28 10.06 0.52
N MET A 128 -2.96 10.15 -0.75
CA MET A 128 -1.62 9.89 -1.23
C MET A 128 -0.73 11.08 -0.83
N GLY A 129 -0.07 10.99 0.32
CA GLY A 129 0.91 11.98 0.76
C GLY A 129 0.89 12.26 2.26
N GLU A 130 1.21 13.49 2.69
CA GLU A 130 1.16 13.91 4.09
C GLU A 130 0.24 15.13 4.28
N PRO A 131 -0.95 14.98 4.89
CA PRO A 131 -1.91 16.09 5.02
C PRO A 131 -1.40 17.20 5.93
N PHE A 132 -0.66 16.87 7.00
CA PHE A 132 -0.16 17.87 7.94
C PHE A 132 1.07 18.65 7.43
N VAL A 133 1.48 18.50 6.17
CA VAL A 133 2.28 19.54 5.51
C VAL A 133 1.51 20.86 5.50
N TYR A 134 0.18 20.81 5.39
CA TYR A 134 -0.73 21.96 5.44
C TYR A 134 -1.40 22.07 6.82
N PHE A 135 -0.60 22.24 7.87
CA PHE A 135 -1.06 22.16 9.26
C PHE A 135 -2.21 23.15 9.58
N ASP A 136 -2.05 24.42 9.21
CA ASP A 136 -3.07 25.45 9.50
C ASP A 136 -4.39 25.18 8.77
N ASP A 137 -4.33 24.71 7.52
CA ASP A 137 -5.52 24.32 6.76
C ASP A 137 -6.19 23.10 7.38
N MET A 138 -5.41 22.11 7.84
CA MET A 138 -5.94 20.94 8.55
C MET A 138 -6.72 21.36 9.78
N VAL A 139 -6.12 22.18 10.65
CA VAL A 139 -6.75 22.69 11.88
C VAL A 139 -8.06 23.42 11.55
N ARG A 140 -8.02 24.37 10.61
CA ARG A 140 -9.21 25.15 10.22
C ARG A 140 -10.30 24.28 9.59
N THR A 141 -9.92 23.29 8.79
CA THR A 141 -10.88 22.38 8.15
C THR A 141 -11.55 21.49 9.19
N ILE A 142 -10.79 20.91 10.13
CA ILE A 142 -11.35 20.09 11.22
C ILE A 142 -12.33 20.92 12.06
N THR A 143 -11.93 22.14 12.46
CA THR A 143 -12.81 23.05 13.22
C THR A 143 -14.09 23.36 12.46
N LYS A 144 -14.00 23.63 11.14
CA LYS A 144 -15.17 23.93 10.32
C LYS A 144 -16.07 22.72 10.13
N ILE A 145 -15.50 21.51 9.96
CA ILE A 145 -16.25 20.24 9.94
C ILE A 145 -17.05 20.08 11.22
N LYS A 146 -16.43 20.18 12.40
CA LYS A 146 -17.12 20.01 13.69
C LYS A 146 -18.20 21.08 13.91
N LYS A 147 -17.92 22.33 13.55
CA LYS A 147 -18.91 23.41 13.64
C LYS A 147 -20.13 23.14 12.76
N GLU A 148 -19.92 22.88 11.47
CA GLU A 148 -21.02 22.79 10.52
C GLU A 148 -21.81 21.49 10.67
N PHE A 149 -21.14 20.34 10.69
CA PHE A 149 -21.84 19.06 10.62
C PHE A 149 -22.20 18.49 12.01
N SER A 150 -21.40 18.71 13.05
CA SER A 150 -21.75 18.28 14.41
C SER A 150 -22.59 19.30 15.16
N VAL A 151 -22.15 20.56 15.27
CA VAL A 151 -22.84 21.57 16.09
C VAL A 151 -24.10 22.09 15.42
N GLU A 152 -24.02 22.52 14.15
CA GLU A 152 -25.15 23.13 13.46
C GLU A 152 -26.14 22.09 12.90
N GLN A 153 -25.65 20.96 12.37
CA GLN A 153 -26.50 19.92 11.76
C GLN A 153 -26.78 18.71 12.67
N GLY A 154 -26.10 18.59 13.81
CA GLY A 154 -26.37 17.53 14.79
C GLY A 154 -25.93 16.13 14.38
N TYR A 155 -25.00 15.99 13.42
CA TYR A 155 -24.45 14.69 13.05
C TYR A 155 -23.39 14.22 14.07
N SER A 156 -23.47 12.94 14.41
CA SER A 156 -22.53 12.30 15.34
C SER A 156 -21.55 11.44 14.55
N TYR A 157 -20.30 11.85 14.49
CA TYR A 157 -19.23 11.15 13.78
C TYR A 157 -17.87 11.46 14.40
N MET A 158 -16.91 10.57 14.15
CA MET A 158 -15.51 10.75 14.53
C MET A 158 -14.74 11.49 13.41
N VAL A 159 -13.80 12.36 13.76
CA VAL A 159 -12.83 12.92 12.83
C VAL A 159 -11.46 12.29 13.08
N ARG A 160 -10.91 11.64 12.05
CA ARG A 160 -9.60 10.97 12.09
C ARG A 160 -8.60 11.61 11.14
N ALA A 161 -7.30 11.56 11.47
CA ALA A 161 -6.24 11.87 10.51
C ALA A 161 -5.16 10.78 10.47
N ASN A 162 -4.72 10.43 9.26
CA ASN A 162 -3.54 9.59 9.06
C ASN A 162 -2.33 10.47 8.75
N THR A 163 -1.20 10.20 9.40
CA THR A 163 0.04 10.97 9.23
C THR A 163 1.28 10.06 9.28
N ASN A 164 2.39 10.53 8.72
CA ASN A 164 3.73 9.97 8.90
C ASN A 164 4.40 10.39 10.22
N GLY A 165 3.77 11.30 10.99
CA GLY A 165 4.22 11.74 12.32
C GLY A 165 5.27 12.85 12.32
N LEU A 166 5.71 13.35 11.17
CA LEU A 166 6.78 14.35 11.07
C LEU A 166 6.31 15.78 11.33
N ILE A 167 5.16 15.99 11.97
CA ILE A 167 4.57 17.32 12.22
C ILE A 167 5.53 18.24 12.95
N TYR A 168 6.12 17.78 14.06
CA TYR A 168 7.14 18.54 14.79
C TYR A 168 8.46 18.71 14.03
N HIS A 169 8.76 17.79 13.11
CA HIS A 169 9.91 17.95 12.26
C HIS A 169 9.68 19.07 11.24
N ILE A 170 8.51 19.10 10.59
CA ILE A 170 8.11 20.08 9.57
C ILE A 170 7.88 21.48 10.17
N HIS A 171 7.09 21.58 11.24
CA HIS A 171 6.58 22.84 11.76
C HIS A 171 7.30 23.33 13.02
N GLY A 172 8.31 22.60 13.47
CA GLY A 172 8.99 22.80 14.74
C GLY A 172 8.20 22.26 15.93
N TYR A 173 8.89 22.07 17.06
CA TYR A 173 8.30 21.53 18.29
C TYR A 173 7.55 22.63 19.06
N LYS A 174 6.21 22.57 19.09
CA LYS A 174 5.33 23.52 19.80
C LYS A 174 4.12 22.78 20.39
N GLU A 175 2.91 23.31 20.20
CA GLU A 175 1.65 22.86 20.81
C GLU A 175 0.76 22.10 19.81
N GLN A 176 1.32 21.58 18.69
CA GLN A 176 0.51 21.07 17.58
C GLN A 176 -0.45 19.95 17.98
N ALA A 177 -0.05 19.04 18.87
CA ALA A 177 -0.95 18.00 19.39
C ALA A 177 -2.18 18.62 20.09
N ARG A 178 -1.97 19.60 20.98
CA ARG A 178 -3.07 20.32 21.65
C ARG A 178 -3.93 21.08 20.65
N THR A 179 -3.32 21.81 19.71
CA THR A 179 -4.04 22.57 18.68
C THR A 179 -4.94 21.68 17.82
N ILE A 180 -4.45 20.50 17.41
CA ILE A 180 -5.24 19.56 16.63
C ILE A 180 -6.38 18.96 17.48
N LYS A 181 -6.15 18.66 18.77
CA LYS A 181 -7.20 18.21 19.68
C LYS A 181 -8.30 19.27 19.85
N GLU A 182 -7.91 20.51 20.12
CA GLU A 182 -8.83 21.65 20.29
C GLU A 182 -9.64 21.93 19.02
N ALA A 183 -9.05 21.69 17.85
CA ALA A 183 -9.78 21.77 16.57
C ALA A 183 -10.92 20.74 16.48
N GLY A 184 -10.83 19.65 17.24
CA GLY A 184 -11.81 18.56 17.30
C GLY A 184 -11.36 17.29 16.58
N LEU A 185 -10.06 17.01 16.49
CA LEU A 185 -9.60 15.68 16.06
C LEU A 185 -9.82 14.65 17.17
N ASP A 186 -10.46 13.54 16.82
CA ASP A 186 -10.76 12.48 17.77
C ASP A 186 -9.67 11.39 17.76
N GLU A 187 -9.26 10.93 16.58
CA GLU A 187 -8.26 9.86 16.40
C GLU A 187 -7.11 10.29 15.46
N ILE A 188 -5.89 9.91 15.80
CA ILE A 188 -4.71 10.08 14.93
C ILE A 188 -4.00 8.74 14.72
N ARG A 189 -3.73 8.40 13.46
CA ARG A 189 -2.95 7.20 13.08
C ARG A 189 -1.58 7.61 12.55
N ILE A 190 -0.53 7.23 13.26
CA ILE A 190 0.84 7.62 12.97
C ILE A 190 1.59 6.44 12.34
N SER A 191 2.06 6.62 11.10
CA SER A 191 2.81 5.59 10.35
C SER A 191 4.28 5.60 10.74
N VAL A 192 4.63 4.88 11.82
CA VAL A 192 5.98 4.84 12.38
C VAL A 192 6.91 3.95 11.55
N ASN A 193 6.44 2.76 11.13
CA ASN A 193 7.12 1.80 10.23
C ASN A 193 8.49 1.23 10.66
N ALA A 194 9.13 1.78 11.70
CA ALA A 194 10.41 1.32 12.23
C ALA A 194 10.42 1.40 13.76
N ILE A 195 11.36 0.69 14.39
CA ILE A 195 11.52 0.67 15.86
C ILE A 195 12.72 1.49 16.34
N ASN A 196 13.53 1.99 15.40
CA ASN A 196 14.68 2.84 15.68
C ASN A 196 14.93 3.80 14.52
N SER A 197 15.80 4.78 14.76
CA SER A 197 16.10 5.83 13.78
C SER A 197 16.80 5.33 12.51
N GLU A 198 17.63 4.30 12.60
CA GLU A 198 18.41 3.84 11.44
C GLU A 198 17.49 3.10 10.46
N ASP A 199 16.68 2.16 10.98
CA ASP A 199 15.64 1.48 10.23
C ASP A 199 14.65 2.49 9.64
N TYR A 200 14.25 3.52 10.40
CA TYR A 200 13.36 4.58 9.89
C TYR A 200 13.97 5.35 8.74
N LYS A 201 15.26 5.73 8.86
CA LYS A 201 15.98 6.44 7.81
C LYS A 201 16.07 5.60 6.54
N MET A 202 16.33 4.30 6.66
CA MET A 202 16.42 3.36 5.54
C MET A 202 15.05 3.13 4.88
N LEU A 203 14.01 2.89 5.67
CA LEU A 203 12.66 2.55 5.19
C LEU A 203 11.88 3.78 4.71
N CYS A 204 11.80 4.83 5.53
CA CYS A 204 10.96 5.99 5.30
C CYS A 204 11.68 7.12 4.55
N ASN A 205 13.02 7.12 4.56
CA ASN A 205 13.87 8.12 3.91
C ASN A 205 13.34 9.56 4.10
N PRO A 206 13.31 10.03 5.37
CA PRO A 206 12.83 11.37 5.71
C PRO A 206 13.74 12.45 5.12
N PRO A 207 13.26 13.70 5.01
CA PRO A 207 14.09 14.80 4.55
C PRO A 207 15.33 14.97 5.44
N LYS A 208 16.46 15.32 4.81
CA LYS A 208 17.68 15.68 5.54
C LYS A 208 17.51 17.10 6.09
N GLY A 209 17.84 17.31 7.36
CA GLY A 209 17.79 18.62 8.00
C GLY A 209 18.43 18.62 9.37
N ASP A 210 18.67 19.81 9.89
CA ASP A 210 19.34 20.07 11.16
C ASP A 210 18.33 20.17 12.33
N GLY A 211 17.03 19.99 12.03
CA GLY A 211 15.90 19.95 12.97
C GLY A 211 15.85 18.75 13.93
N GLY A 212 16.98 18.05 14.11
CA GLY A 212 17.13 16.87 14.95
C GLY A 212 16.66 15.57 14.29
N ASN A 213 16.80 14.47 15.02
CA ASN A 213 16.45 13.13 14.55
C ASN A 213 14.93 13.02 14.23
N PRO A 214 14.53 12.76 12.96
CA PRO A 214 13.12 12.66 12.58
C PRO A 214 12.33 11.61 13.36
N PHE A 215 12.98 10.48 13.68
CA PHE A 215 12.35 9.42 14.46
C PHE A 215 12.04 9.89 15.89
N SER A 216 12.99 10.58 16.54
CA SER A 216 12.75 11.16 17.87
C SER A 216 11.61 12.19 17.86
N ARG A 217 11.48 12.98 16.78
CA ARG A 217 10.35 13.93 16.63
C ARG A 217 9.00 13.23 16.58
N ILE A 218 8.92 12.08 15.90
CA ILE A 218 7.70 11.25 15.87
C ILE A 218 7.38 10.73 17.27
N MET A 219 8.39 10.25 18.01
CA MET A 219 8.18 9.75 19.38
C MET A 219 7.61 10.84 20.29
N HIS A 220 8.18 12.05 20.25
CA HIS A 220 7.65 13.14 21.07
C HIS A 220 6.23 13.52 20.65
N PHE A 221 5.94 13.52 19.35
CA PHE A 221 4.58 13.80 18.87
C PHE A 221 3.57 12.75 19.36
N ILE A 222 3.92 11.46 19.35
CA ILE A 222 3.08 10.40 19.92
C ILE A 222 2.80 10.65 21.41
N ILE A 223 3.84 11.00 22.18
CA ILE A 223 3.71 11.31 23.62
C ILE A 223 2.74 12.47 23.83
N ASP A 224 2.89 13.55 23.06
CA ASP A 224 2.06 14.75 23.20
C ASP A 224 0.62 14.53 22.73
N CYS A 225 0.39 13.71 21.69
CA CYS A 225 -0.97 13.32 21.28
C CYS A 225 -1.70 12.56 22.39
N LYS A 226 -1.02 11.64 23.06
CA LYS A 226 -1.58 10.92 24.21
C LYS A 226 -1.83 11.85 25.39
N ALA A 227 -0.90 12.75 25.69
CA ALA A 227 -1.06 13.73 26.76
C ALA A 227 -2.22 14.71 26.50
N ALA A 228 -2.50 14.99 25.22
CA ALA A 228 -3.65 15.78 24.77
C ALA A 228 -4.96 14.97 24.68
N SER A 229 -4.96 13.69 25.08
CA SER A 229 -6.13 12.80 25.01
C SER A 229 -6.71 12.65 23.59
N ILE A 230 -5.85 12.54 22.59
CA ILE A 230 -6.22 12.09 21.23
C ILE A 230 -6.11 10.56 21.20
N ASP A 231 -7.11 9.84 20.66
CA ASP A 231 -6.99 8.40 20.42
C ASP A 231 -5.83 8.17 19.42
N THR A 232 -4.72 7.63 19.91
CA THR A 232 -3.45 7.62 19.19
C THR A 232 -3.06 6.19 18.85
N LYS A 233 -3.08 5.88 17.55
CA LYS A 233 -2.71 4.56 17.02
C LYS A 233 -1.45 4.64 16.19
N VAL A 234 -0.66 3.58 16.18
CA VAL A 234 0.57 3.50 15.39
C VAL A 234 0.44 2.42 14.33
N SER A 235 1.03 2.65 13.16
CA SER A 235 1.03 1.64 12.09
C SER A 235 2.42 1.30 11.58
N PHE A 236 2.56 0.05 11.18
CA PHE A 236 3.79 -0.52 10.64
C PHE A 236 3.51 -1.30 9.36
N VAL A 237 4.40 -1.20 8.39
CA VAL A 237 4.36 -2.05 7.19
C VAL A 237 5.08 -3.35 7.49
N THR A 238 4.44 -4.48 7.24
CA THR A 238 5.00 -5.84 7.42
C THR A 238 5.27 -6.51 6.08
N GLY A 239 6.23 -7.44 6.04
CA GLY A 239 6.51 -8.23 4.82
C GLY A 239 7.07 -7.45 3.64
N TYR A 240 7.68 -6.28 3.86
CA TYR A 240 8.48 -5.61 2.83
C TYR A 240 9.91 -6.15 2.91
N ASP A 241 10.40 -6.66 1.79
CA ASP A 241 11.79 -7.10 1.65
C ASP A 241 12.32 -6.67 0.28
N SER A 242 13.34 -5.80 0.27
CA SER A 242 13.91 -5.28 -0.96
C SER A 242 15.28 -4.64 -0.72
N LYS A 243 16.25 -4.94 -1.59
CA LYS A 243 17.60 -4.34 -1.56
C LYS A 243 18.31 -4.51 -0.22
N GLY A 244 18.10 -5.63 0.48
CA GLY A 244 18.68 -5.90 1.80
C GLY A 244 18.05 -5.11 2.94
N ILE A 245 16.90 -4.49 2.72
CA ILE A 245 16.13 -3.77 3.73
C ILE A 245 14.81 -4.53 3.94
N THR A 246 14.66 -5.12 5.12
CA THR A 246 13.51 -5.96 5.48
C THR A 246 12.78 -5.32 6.65
N THR A 247 11.44 -5.34 6.64
CA THR A 247 10.65 -4.91 7.79
C THR A 247 10.73 -5.92 8.94
N ARG A 248 10.49 -5.44 10.16
CA ARG A 248 10.57 -6.26 11.38
C ARG A 248 9.35 -7.17 11.52
N SER A 249 9.43 -8.11 12.46
CA SER A 249 8.31 -8.99 12.77
C SER A 249 7.15 -8.23 13.43
N PRO A 250 5.91 -8.73 13.32
CA PRO A 250 4.78 -8.25 14.14
C PRO A 250 5.11 -8.15 15.63
N GLU A 251 5.82 -9.14 16.18
CA GLU A 251 6.19 -9.23 17.58
C GLU A 251 7.11 -8.07 17.99
N ASP A 252 8.10 -7.74 17.16
CA ASP A 252 8.99 -6.60 17.39
C ASP A 252 8.20 -5.28 17.42
N TYR A 253 7.24 -5.12 16.51
CA TYR A 253 6.41 -3.91 16.44
C TYR A 253 5.48 -3.79 17.65
N PHE A 254 4.89 -4.89 18.12
CA PHE A 254 4.09 -4.90 19.34
C PHE A 254 4.93 -4.56 20.58
N ALA A 255 6.11 -5.17 20.73
CA ALA A 255 7.02 -4.87 21.84
C ALA A 255 7.46 -3.40 21.84
N PHE A 256 7.80 -2.87 20.66
CA PHE A 256 8.15 -1.46 20.51
C PHE A 256 6.96 -0.54 20.84
N ALA A 257 5.76 -0.82 20.32
CA ALA A 257 4.57 -0.02 20.63
C ALA A 257 4.27 0.02 22.13
N GLN A 258 4.38 -1.12 22.81
CA GLN A 258 4.23 -1.20 24.27
C GLN A 258 5.27 -0.34 25.00
N SER A 259 6.53 -0.32 24.52
CA SER A 259 7.60 0.49 25.11
C SER A 259 7.35 2.01 25.06
N ILE A 260 6.54 2.48 24.10
CA ILE A 260 6.09 3.88 24.00
C ILE A 260 4.68 4.09 24.57
N GLY A 261 4.17 3.09 25.29
CA GLY A 261 2.88 3.09 25.98
C GLY A 261 1.66 3.04 25.05
N ILE A 262 1.80 2.50 23.83
CA ILE A 262 0.68 2.20 22.94
C ILE A 262 0.23 0.76 23.19
N ALA A 263 -1.07 0.55 23.36
CA ALA A 263 -1.62 -0.78 23.58
C ALA A 263 -1.56 -1.63 22.30
N LYS A 264 -1.60 -2.96 22.43
CA LYS A 264 -1.42 -3.88 21.30
C LYS A 264 -2.54 -3.72 20.25
N GLU A 265 -3.75 -3.47 20.74
CA GLU A 265 -4.99 -3.19 20.02
C GLU A 265 -4.94 -1.87 19.22
N ASP A 266 -4.07 -0.95 19.61
CA ASP A 266 -3.83 0.34 18.94
C ASP A 266 -2.68 0.25 17.91
N VAL A 267 -2.14 -0.94 17.68
CA VAL A 267 -1.14 -1.23 16.65
C VAL A 267 -1.80 -1.76 15.39
N ILE A 268 -1.56 -1.06 14.28
CA ILE A 268 -2.09 -1.40 12.96
C ILE A 268 -0.96 -1.97 12.11
N LEU A 269 -1.00 -3.27 11.86
CA LEU A 269 -0.06 -3.93 10.93
C LEU A 269 -0.64 -3.91 9.52
N ARG A 270 0.14 -3.37 8.58
CA ARG A 270 -0.23 -3.24 7.17
C ARG A 270 0.67 -4.15 6.35
N GLN A 271 0.11 -5.26 5.87
CA GLN A 271 0.85 -6.15 4.98
C GLN A 271 1.25 -5.39 3.72
N TYR A 272 2.55 -5.36 3.42
CA TYR A 272 3.03 -4.85 2.16
C TYR A 272 2.49 -5.73 1.05
N THR A 273 1.69 -5.11 0.19
CA THR A 273 1.27 -5.69 -1.08
C THR A 273 2.03 -4.96 -2.17
N THR A 274 2.69 -5.70 -3.04
CA THR A 274 3.25 -5.11 -4.25
C THR A 274 2.09 -4.82 -5.20
N SER A 275 1.70 -3.56 -5.43
CA SER A 275 1.12 -3.20 -6.74
C SER A 275 2.22 -3.12 -7.79
N ARG A 276 3.11 -4.13 -7.84
CA ARG A 276 4.00 -4.29 -8.98
C ARG A 276 3.14 -4.77 -10.13
N CYS A 277 2.53 -3.81 -10.82
CA CYS A 277 2.47 -3.91 -12.27
C CYS A 277 3.90 -4.13 -12.73
N LEU A 278 4.27 -5.38 -12.99
CA LEU A 278 5.53 -5.72 -13.64
C LEU A 278 5.47 -5.20 -15.06
N GLU A 279 5.68 -3.89 -15.24
CA GLU A 279 5.85 -3.27 -16.56
C GLU A 279 7.15 -3.81 -17.16
N ARG A 280 7.03 -4.94 -17.84
CA ARG A 280 7.93 -5.33 -18.91
C ARG A 280 7.17 -5.07 -20.21
N GLU A 281 7.72 -4.23 -21.07
CA GLU A 281 7.27 -4.12 -22.47
C GLU A 281 5.75 -3.87 -22.64
N ASN A 282 5.21 -2.85 -21.96
CA ASN A 282 3.78 -2.46 -21.98
C ASN A 282 2.79 -3.49 -21.39
N ILE A 283 3.25 -4.46 -20.61
CA ILE A 283 2.39 -5.47 -19.97
C ILE A 283 2.12 -5.07 -18.52
N ILE A 284 0.85 -4.95 -18.16
CA ILE A 284 0.37 -4.66 -16.82
C ILE A 284 -0.38 -5.87 -16.28
N VAL A 285 0.09 -6.45 -15.17
CA VAL A 285 -0.61 -7.53 -14.47
C VAL A 285 -1.36 -6.96 -13.28
N LYS A 286 -2.65 -7.27 -13.16
CA LYS A 286 -3.54 -6.83 -12.09
C LYS A 286 -4.19 -8.00 -11.37
N ASN A 287 -4.69 -7.77 -10.17
CA ASN A 287 -5.58 -8.72 -9.51
C ASN A 287 -6.93 -8.79 -10.26
N GLY A 288 -7.39 -10.00 -10.52
CA GLY A 288 -8.71 -10.29 -11.08
C GLY A 288 -9.65 -10.87 -10.03
N THR A 289 -10.86 -11.21 -10.46
CA THR A 289 -11.88 -11.84 -9.61
C THR A 289 -12.16 -13.27 -10.06
N ILE A 290 -12.71 -14.09 -9.18
CA ILE A 290 -13.19 -15.44 -9.53
C ILE A 290 -14.24 -15.34 -10.64
N GLU A 291 -15.13 -14.35 -10.57
CA GLU A 291 -16.16 -14.13 -11.59
C GLU A 291 -15.58 -13.76 -12.96
N TYR A 292 -14.41 -13.12 -13.02
CA TYR A 292 -13.69 -12.94 -14.27
C TYR A 292 -13.30 -14.30 -14.89
N VAL A 293 -12.80 -15.24 -14.09
CA VAL A 293 -12.41 -16.59 -14.55
C VAL A 293 -13.64 -17.41 -14.96
N VAL A 294 -14.74 -17.30 -14.22
CA VAL A 294 -16.02 -17.94 -14.56
C VAL A 294 -16.54 -17.45 -15.92
N LYS A 295 -16.43 -16.15 -16.22
CA LYS A 295 -16.77 -15.59 -17.55
C LYS A 295 -15.87 -16.11 -18.67
N LYS A 296 -14.71 -16.68 -18.34
CA LYS A 296 -13.74 -17.27 -19.27
C LYS A 296 -13.82 -18.79 -19.38
N ILE A 297 -14.88 -19.41 -18.85
CA ILE A 297 -15.01 -20.88 -18.82
C ILE A 297 -15.00 -21.52 -20.22
N ASP A 298 -15.61 -20.89 -21.22
CA ASP A 298 -15.64 -21.45 -22.57
C ASP A 298 -14.26 -21.38 -23.25
N ASP A 299 -13.49 -20.30 -22.99
CA ASP A 299 -12.09 -20.19 -23.41
C ASP A 299 -11.24 -21.30 -22.77
N ILE A 300 -11.46 -21.61 -21.49
CA ILE A 300 -10.79 -22.70 -20.76
C ILE A 300 -11.11 -24.05 -21.41
N ARG A 301 -12.39 -24.36 -21.61
CA ARG A 301 -12.83 -25.64 -22.20
C ARG A 301 -12.27 -25.85 -23.60
N LYS A 302 -12.20 -24.77 -24.39
CA LYS A 302 -11.70 -24.81 -25.77
C LYS A 302 -10.18 -24.96 -25.84
N ARG A 303 -9.44 -24.31 -24.94
CA ARG A 303 -7.96 -24.16 -25.05
C ARG A 303 -7.18 -25.11 -24.15
N ILE A 304 -7.82 -25.77 -23.18
CA ILE A 304 -7.18 -26.71 -22.27
C ILE A 304 -7.81 -28.10 -22.46
N PRO A 305 -7.17 -29.00 -23.25
CA PRO A 305 -7.77 -30.26 -23.67
C PRO A 305 -8.31 -31.15 -22.52
N TYR A 306 -7.65 -31.15 -21.37
CA TYR A 306 -8.04 -31.95 -20.19
C TYR A 306 -9.03 -31.23 -19.25
N LYS A 307 -9.51 -30.03 -19.60
CA LYS A 307 -10.50 -29.26 -18.84
C LYS A 307 -11.79 -28.99 -19.64
N GLN A 308 -12.07 -29.76 -20.68
CA GLN A 308 -13.29 -29.63 -21.50
C GLN A 308 -14.59 -29.71 -20.70
N ASN A 309 -14.60 -30.49 -19.61
CA ASN A 309 -15.78 -30.69 -18.74
C ASN A 309 -15.75 -29.84 -17.46
N ILE A 310 -14.86 -28.84 -17.36
CA ILE A 310 -14.80 -27.98 -16.17
C ILE A 310 -16.13 -27.26 -15.96
N THR A 311 -16.59 -27.19 -14.70
CA THR A 311 -17.84 -26.52 -14.34
C THR A 311 -17.57 -25.20 -13.62
N THR A 312 -18.55 -24.28 -13.66
CA THR A 312 -18.46 -23.02 -12.91
C THR A 312 -18.38 -23.28 -11.39
N GLN A 313 -19.07 -24.31 -10.90
CA GLN A 313 -18.99 -24.72 -9.51
C GLN A 313 -17.60 -25.24 -9.13
N GLU A 314 -16.92 -26.00 -10.01
CA GLU A 314 -15.54 -26.44 -9.77
C GLU A 314 -14.58 -25.25 -9.67
N ILE A 315 -14.71 -24.27 -10.57
CA ILE A 315 -13.91 -23.03 -10.54
C ILE A 315 -14.13 -22.31 -9.22
N ARG A 316 -15.39 -22.08 -8.82
CA ARG A 316 -15.71 -21.40 -7.57
C ARG A 316 -15.20 -22.16 -6.36
N ASN A 317 -15.41 -23.47 -6.27
CA ASN A 317 -14.97 -24.27 -5.11
C ASN A 317 -13.44 -24.32 -4.97
N ARG A 318 -12.70 -24.38 -6.09
CA ARG A 318 -11.24 -24.42 -6.04
C ARG A 318 -10.63 -23.05 -5.77
N LEU A 319 -11.28 -21.97 -6.21
CA LEU A 319 -10.82 -20.60 -6.00
C LEU A 319 -11.46 -19.91 -4.79
N SER A 320 -12.43 -20.55 -4.09
CA SER A 320 -13.06 -19.98 -2.89
C SER A 320 -12.18 -20.06 -1.63
N VAL A 321 -11.09 -20.81 -1.69
CA VAL A 321 -10.03 -20.88 -0.66
C VAL A 321 -9.07 -19.70 -0.86
N VAL A 322 -8.01 -19.60 -0.04
CA VAL A 322 -6.86 -18.71 -0.29
C VAL A 322 -6.38 -18.95 -1.74
N SER A 323 -6.61 -17.96 -2.60
CA SER A 323 -6.36 -18.05 -4.03
C SER A 323 -6.06 -16.67 -4.60
N GLY A 324 -5.42 -16.63 -5.77
CA GLY A 324 -5.14 -15.40 -6.47
C GLY A 324 -5.46 -15.54 -7.95
N VAL A 325 -6.17 -14.55 -8.48
CA VAL A 325 -6.41 -14.39 -9.92
C VAL A 325 -5.56 -13.23 -10.40
N LYS A 326 -4.72 -13.47 -11.40
CA LYS A 326 -3.92 -12.45 -12.09
C LYS A 326 -4.46 -12.29 -13.50
N VAL A 327 -4.62 -11.05 -13.93
CA VAL A 327 -5.11 -10.68 -15.27
C VAL A 327 -4.10 -9.77 -15.92
N ALA A 328 -3.66 -10.12 -17.12
CA ALA A 328 -2.69 -9.35 -17.88
C ALA A 328 -3.37 -8.43 -18.89
N TYR A 329 -2.82 -7.23 -19.01
CA TYR A 329 -3.21 -6.21 -19.97
C TYR A 329 -1.99 -5.78 -20.79
N LYS A 330 -2.14 -5.65 -22.11
CA LYS A 330 -1.12 -5.09 -23.01
C LYS A 330 -1.81 -4.04 -23.88
N ASP A 331 -1.25 -2.84 -23.94
CA ASP A 331 -1.84 -1.69 -24.64
C ASP A 331 -3.32 -1.46 -24.27
N LYS A 332 -3.63 -1.57 -22.97
CA LYS A 332 -4.98 -1.47 -22.36
C LYS A 332 -5.98 -2.57 -22.76
N LYS A 333 -5.57 -3.57 -23.55
CA LYS A 333 -6.39 -4.73 -23.88
C LYS A 333 -6.09 -5.88 -22.94
N ASN A 334 -7.11 -6.62 -22.53
CA ASN A 334 -6.94 -7.86 -21.79
C ASN A 334 -6.32 -8.91 -22.71
N VAL A 335 -5.26 -9.58 -22.25
CA VAL A 335 -4.46 -10.51 -23.06
C VAL A 335 -4.21 -11.85 -22.35
N GLY A 336 -4.85 -12.08 -21.20
CA GLY A 336 -4.72 -13.34 -20.49
C GLY A 336 -5.00 -13.25 -19.00
N PHE A 337 -5.02 -14.42 -18.37
CA PHE A 337 -5.10 -14.57 -16.93
C PHE A 337 -4.34 -15.80 -16.46
N MET A 338 -3.96 -15.81 -15.19
CA MET A 338 -3.36 -16.95 -14.51
C MET A 338 -3.90 -17.01 -13.09
N VAL A 339 -4.20 -18.22 -12.61
CA VAL A 339 -4.78 -18.42 -11.28
C VAL A 339 -3.98 -19.43 -10.49
N TRP A 340 -3.89 -19.20 -9.19
CA TRP A 340 -3.35 -20.13 -8.23
C TRP A 340 -4.32 -20.30 -7.06
N HIS A 341 -4.24 -21.43 -6.37
CA HIS A 341 -4.95 -21.65 -5.12
C HIS A 341 -4.06 -22.38 -4.12
N GLU A 342 -4.37 -22.26 -2.83
CA GLU A 342 -3.78 -23.09 -1.80
C GLU A 342 -4.15 -24.55 -2.03
N LYS A 343 -3.14 -25.43 -2.11
CA LYS A 343 -3.33 -26.88 -2.20
C LYS A 343 -3.32 -27.51 -0.81
N ASN A 344 -2.48 -26.98 0.08
CA ASN A 344 -2.39 -27.27 1.51
C ASN A 344 -1.59 -26.14 2.19
N SER A 345 -1.46 -26.20 3.52
CA SER A 345 -0.77 -25.18 4.32
C SER A 345 0.69 -24.89 3.93
N GLU A 346 1.37 -25.79 3.22
CA GLU A 346 2.75 -25.61 2.78
C GLU A 346 2.89 -25.32 1.27
N THR A 347 1.84 -25.56 0.48
CA THR A 347 1.93 -25.61 -0.99
C THR A 347 0.87 -24.75 -1.67
N ALA A 348 1.33 -23.79 -2.48
CA ALA A 348 0.50 -23.12 -3.47
C ALA A 348 0.53 -23.87 -4.80
N TYR A 349 -0.60 -23.93 -5.50
CA TYR A 349 -0.73 -24.60 -6.79
C TYR A 349 -1.20 -23.65 -7.88
N ILE A 350 -0.37 -23.48 -8.91
CA ILE A 350 -0.69 -22.74 -10.13
C ILE A 350 -1.58 -23.63 -10.99
N TRP A 351 -2.86 -23.26 -11.09
CA TRP A 351 -3.88 -24.17 -11.60
C TRP A 351 -4.20 -23.96 -13.08
N ILE A 352 -4.57 -22.74 -13.47
CA ILE A 352 -5.00 -22.42 -14.84
C ILE A 352 -4.31 -21.15 -15.30
N GLY A 353 -3.73 -21.19 -16.50
CA GLY A 353 -3.18 -20.01 -17.16
C GLY A 353 -3.54 -20.00 -18.64
N LEU A 354 -4.07 -18.88 -19.12
CA LEU A 354 -4.36 -18.63 -20.53
C LEU A 354 -3.78 -17.28 -20.93
N VAL A 355 -3.05 -17.27 -22.04
CA VAL A 355 -2.48 -16.05 -22.65
C VAL A 355 -2.79 -16.03 -24.13
N ASP A 356 -3.19 -14.89 -24.66
CA ASP A 356 -3.62 -14.77 -26.05
C ASP A 356 -2.44 -14.75 -27.04
N GLU A 357 -1.25 -14.39 -26.58
CA GLU A 357 -0.02 -14.39 -27.37
C GLU A 357 1.06 -15.28 -26.72
N THR A 358 1.57 -16.25 -27.48
CA THR A 358 2.77 -17.00 -27.10
C THR A 358 4.01 -16.22 -27.59
N ASN A 359 4.97 -15.96 -26.69
CA ASN A 359 6.24 -15.23 -26.92
C ASN A 359 6.28 -13.70 -26.66
N SER A 360 5.30 -13.13 -25.98
CA SER A 360 5.29 -11.69 -25.64
C SER A 360 5.70 -11.37 -24.20
N GLY A 361 6.22 -12.34 -23.42
CA GLY A 361 6.58 -12.12 -22.01
C GLY A 361 5.39 -12.07 -21.04
N ILE A 362 4.14 -12.05 -21.52
CA ILE A 362 2.90 -11.97 -20.73
C ILE A 362 2.83 -13.06 -19.66
N GLY A 363 3.02 -14.33 -20.05
CA GLY A 363 2.99 -15.45 -19.11
C GLY A 363 4.06 -15.35 -18.04
N SER A 364 5.24 -14.84 -18.39
CA SER A 364 6.38 -14.66 -17.47
C SER A 364 6.07 -13.58 -16.43
N SER A 365 5.50 -12.45 -16.85
CA SER A 365 5.05 -11.39 -15.95
C SER A 365 3.93 -11.84 -15.01
N MET A 366 2.99 -12.66 -15.50
CA MET A 366 1.96 -13.24 -14.63
C MET A 366 2.53 -14.25 -13.64
N LEU A 367 3.44 -15.11 -14.09
CA LEU A 367 4.11 -16.09 -13.23
C LEU A 367 4.92 -15.40 -12.13
N ASP A 368 5.64 -14.33 -12.46
CA ASP A 368 6.35 -13.51 -11.46
C ASP A 368 5.40 -12.95 -10.39
N SER A 369 4.25 -12.42 -10.81
CA SER A 369 3.23 -11.93 -9.87
C SER A 369 2.66 -13.04 -8.98
N ILE A 370 2.52 -14.26 -9.50
CA ILE A 370 2.06 -15.41 -8.69
C ILE A 370 3.15 -15.89 -7.73
N ILE A 371 4.42 -15.92 -8.15
CA ILE A 371 5.54 -16.28 -7.27
C ILE A 371 5.60 -15.31 -6.08
N GLU A 372 5.38 -14.01 -6.33
CA GLU A 372 5.29 -13.01 -5.26
C GLU A 372 4.12 -13.30 -4.29
N ASP A 373 2.90 -13.51 -4.81
CA ASP A 373 1.72 -13.85 -4.00
C ASP A 373 1.90 -15.10 -3.14
N THR A 374 2.68 -16.06 -3.64
CA THR A 374 2.83 -17.39 -3.06
C THR A 374 4.12 -17.55 -2.25
N ASN A 375 4.89 -16.48 -2.03
CA ASN A 375 6.14 -16.52 -1.28
C ASN A 375 5.96 -16.88 0.22
N GLY A 376 4.72 -16.80 0.73
CA GLY A 376 4.37 -17.28 2.07
C GLY A 376 4.38 -18.81 2.21
N TYR A 377 4.21 -19.55 1.11
CA TYR A 377 4.21 -21.01 1.08
C TYR A 377 5.63 -21.54 0.97
N ARG A 378 5.86 -22.74 1.50
CA ARG A 378 7.15 -23.43 1.36
C ARG A 378 7.41 -23.81 -0.11
N MET A 379 6.35 -24.26 -0.79
CA MET A 379 6.40 -24.83 -2.12
C MET A 379 5.40 -24.16 -3.07
N ILE A 380 5.82 -23.99 -4.31
CA ILE A 380 4.95 -23.61 -5.42
C ILE A 380 4.98 -24.74 -6.44
N GLU A 381 3.81 -25.28 -6.76
CA GLU A 381 3.62 -26.37 -7.72
C GLU A 381 2.88 -25.87 -8.96
N ALA A 382 3.29 -26.33 -10.14
CA ALA A 382 2.62 -26.07 -11.41
C ALA A 382 2.58 -27.34 -12.26
N LYS A 383 1.58 -27.46 -13.13
CA LYS A 383 1.52 -28.54 -14.12
C LYS A 383 1.40 -27.99 -15.52
N THR A 384 2.07 -28.66 -16.46
CA THR A 384 1.96 -28.36 -17.88
C THR A 384 2.11 -29.64 -18.69
N THR A 385 1.55 -29.66 -19.90
CA THR A 385 1.72 -30.78 -20.83
C THR A 385 3.14 -30.76 -21.43
N LYS A 386 3.62 -31.92 -21.90
CA LYS A 386 4.97 -32.06 -22.48
C LYS A 386 5.16 -31.24 -23.77
N ASP A 387 4.10 -31.08 -24.55
CA ASP A 387 4.08 -30.32 -25.80
C ASP A 387 4.05 -28.78 -25.59
N ASN A 388 3.70 -28.31 -24.40
CA ASN A 388 3.69 -26.88 -24.07
C ASN A 388 5.10 -26.34 -23.74
N TYR A 389 5.96 -26.34 -24.76
CA TYR A 389 7.34 -25.87 -24.67
C TYR A 389 7.51 -24.44 -24.11
N PRO A 390 6.69 -23.44 -24.49
CA PRO A 390 6.80 -22.10 -23.91
C PRO A 390 6.58 -22.07 -22.40
N CYS A 391 5.59 -22.81 -21.89
CA CYS A 391 5.33 -22.90 -20.45
C CYS A 391 6.47 -23.62 -19.71
N ARG A 392 6.97 -24.73 -20.25
CA ARG A 392 8.11 -25.48 -19.67
C ARG A 392 9.35 -24.59 -19.52
N ARG A 393 9.75 -23.93 -20.61
CA ARG A 393 10.91 -23.03 -20.63
C ARG A 393 10.74 -21.85 -19.66
N MET A 394 9.51 -21.35 -19.52
CA MET A 394 9.20 -20.28 -18.57
C MET A 394 9.36 -20.76 -17.13
N LEU A 395 8.79 -21.91 -16.77
CA LEU A 395 8.90 -22.50 -15.43
C LEU A 395 10.36 -22.79 -15.06
N GLU A 396 11.11 -23.46 -15.95
CA GLU A 396 12.54 -23.77 -15.76
C GLU A 396 13.38 -22.50 -15.54
N LYS A 397 13.17 -21.46 -16.37
CA LYS A 397 13.86 -20.16 -16.21
C LYS A 397 13.57 -19.47 -14.88
N LYS A 398 12.40 -19.74 -14.28
CA LYS A 398 12.01 -19.21 -12.98
C LYS A 398 12.47 -20.10 -11.81
N GLY A 399 13.20 -21.18 -12.09
CA GLY A 399 13.77 -22.06 -11.07
C GLY A 399 12.83 -23.15 -10.58
N PHE A 400 11.77 -23.45 -11.34
CA PHE A 400 11.00 -24.67 -11.13
C PHE A 400 11.73 -25.86 -11.71
N ASN A 401 11.71 -26.98 -10.98
CA ASN A 401 12.30 -28.24 -11.40
C ASN A 401 11.20 -29.28 -11.63
N ILE A 402 11.40 -30.16 -12.60
CA ILE A 402 10.52 -31.31 -12.82
C ILE A 402 10.67 -32.26 -11.63
N GLU A 403 9.55 -32.62 -11.02
CA GLU A 403 9.53 -33.58 -9.91
C GLU A 403 8.94 -34.92 -10.33
N THR A 404 7.84 -34.89 -11.09
CA THR A 404 7.18 -36.09 -11.60
C THR A 404 6.82 -35.93 -13.07
N GLU A 405 6.98 -37.02 -13.81
CA GLU A 405 6.68 -37.12 -15.23
C GLU A 405 5.71 -38.28 -15.44
N ASN A 406 4.48 -37.96 -15.85
CA ASN A 406 3.52 -38.93 -16.37
C ASN A 406 3.58 -38.94 -17.90
N GLU A 407 2.82 -39.82 -18.58
CA GLU A 407 2.89 -39.95 -20.05
C GLU A 407 2.75 -38.60 -20.79
N ASP A 408 1.79 -37.74 -20.39
CA ASP A 408 1.50 -36.47 -21.09
C ASP A 408 1.70 -35.19 -20.24
N VAL A 409 1.91 -35.31 -18.94
CA VAL A 409 1.92 -34.18 -17.99
C VAL A 409 3.19 -34.16 -17.16
N LEU A 410 3.79 -32.98 -17.04
CA LEU A 410 4.91 -32.70 -16.15
C LEU A 410 4.43 -31.91 -14.94
N THR A 411 4.85 -32.33 -13.75
CA THR A 411 4.69 -31.56 -12.51
C THR A 411 6.00 -30.86 -12.18
N TYR A 412 5.91 -29.54 -12.04
CA TYR A 412 7.00 -28.65 -11.68
C TYR A 412 6.85 -28.19 -10.24
N ARG A 413 7.96 -28.11 -9.51
CA ARG A 413 8.02 -27.54 -8.16
C ARG A 413 9.15 -26.56 -7.99
N MET A 414 8.91 -25.54 -7.19
CA MET A 414 9.90 -24.56 -6.75
C MET A 414 9.75 -24.31 -5.24
N TYR A 415 10.87 -24.31 -4.52
CA TYR A 415 10.91 -23.76 -3.16
C TYR A 415 10.84 -22.24 -3.24
N SER A 416 9.98 -21.61 -2.45
CA SER A 416 9.92 -20.14 -2.37
C SER A 416 11.25 -19.57 -1.87
N GLU A 417 11.57 -18.32 -2.25
CA GLU A 417 12.86 -17.70 -1.91
C GLU A 417 13.07 -17.63 -0.39
N ARG A 418 11.99 -17.32 0.35
CA ARG A 418 11.97 -17.34 1.82
C ARG A 418 12.50 -18.65 2.41
N TYR A 419 12.16 -19.79 1.80
CA TYR A 419 12.58 -21.12 2.29
C TYR A 419 13.89 -21.61 1.66
N LYS A 420 14.31 -21.08 0.50
CA LYS A 420 15.65 -21.33 -0.05
C LYS A 420 16.75 -20.79 0.88
N ASP A 421 16.51 -19.64 1.51
CA ASP A 421 17.43 -19.09 2.50
C ASP A 421 17.40 -19.86 3.83
N CYS A 422 16.21 -20.36 4.23
CA CYS A 422 16.07 -21.25 5.39
C CYS A 422 16.75 -22.61 5.17
N LEU A 423 16.75 -23.14 3.94
CA LEU A 423 17.51 -24.34 3.56
C LEU A 423 19.01 -24.07 3.54
N LYS A 424 19.47 -22.90 3.09
CA LYS A 424 20.89 -22.51 3.19
C LYS A 424 21.34 -22.34 4.65
N SER A 425 20.51 -21.76 5.51
CA SER A 425 20.80 -21.64 6.94
C SER A 425 20.75 -23.00 7.63
N GLN A 426 19.82 -23.87 7.28
CA GLN A 426 19.77 -25.26 7.79
C GLN A 426 20.92 -26.12 7.28
N ILE A 427 21.40 -25.92 6.04
CA ILE A 427 22.60 -26.61 5.51
C ILE A 427 23.86 -26.09 6.21
N LEU A 428 23.93 -24.80 6.56
CA LEU A 428 25.00 -24.25 7.39
C LEU A 428 24.93 -24.79 8.82
N GLU A 429 23.76 -24.84 9.45
CA GLU A 429 23.56 -25.39 10.79
C GLU A 429 23.81 -26.91 10.85
N THR A 430 23.36 -27.69 9.86
CA THR A 430 23.65 -29.13 9.80
C THR A 430 25.12 -29.40 9.51
N ASN A 431 25.81 -28.61 8.68
CA ASN A 431 27.27 -28.74 8.53
C ASN A 431 28.04 -28.32 9.80
N VAL A 432 27.51 -27.39 10.60
CA VAL A 432 28.07 -27.02 11.91
C VAL A 432 27.81 -28.14 12.94
N PHE A 433 26.61 -28.72 12.99
CA PHE A 433 26.28 -29.84 13.87
C PHE A 433 27.03 -31.13 13.51
N VAL A 434 27.22 -31.43 12.22
CA VAL A 434 28.04 -32.57 11.76
C VAL A 434 29.52 -32.36 12.08
N ARG A 435 30.02 -31.12 12.05
CA ARG A 435 31.39 -30.80 12.51
C ARG A 435 31.55 -30.87 14.03
N ILE A 436 30.51 -30.54 14.80
CA ILE A 436 30.55 -30.59 16.28
C ILE A 436 30.44 -32.05 16.78
N CYS A 437 29.62 -32.89 16.15
CA CYS A 437 29.53 -34.32 16.52
C CYS A 437 30.75 -35.16 16.10
N ALA A 438 31.62 -34.67 15.20
CA ALA A 438 32.87 -35.36 14.83
C ALA A 438 34.07 -34.99 15.73
N LEU A 439 33.87 -34.11 16.72
CA LEU A 439 34.90 -33.60 17.64
C LEU A 439 34.64 -33.90 19.12
N CYS A 440 33.69 -34.79 19.44
CA CYS A 440 33.44 -35.28 20.80
C CYS A 440 33.69 -36.79 20.91
#